data_AF-A0A7S2FY39-F1
#
_entry.id   AF-A0A7S2FY39-F1
#
_cell.length_a   1.000
_cell.length_b   1.000
_cell.length_c   1.000
_cell.angle_alpha   90.00
_cell.angle_beta   90.00
_cell.angle_gamma   90.00
#
_symmetry.space_group_name_H-M   'P 1'
#
loop_
_entity.id
_entity.type
_entity.pdbx_description
1 polymer ?
#
loop_
_entity_poly.entity_id
_entity_poly.type
_entity_poly.pdbx_seq_one_letter_code
_entity_poly.pdbx_strand_id
1 'polypeptide(L)'
;ERLRYVELKHGRICMLAVLGHIVTAAGIRLPGEISFGLPFADVPAGLKALEVVPAAGLAQIVAFVGFLELFVMKDVTGEGEFPGDFRNGYIDFGWDNFDDETKEQKRNIELNQGRAAQMGILALMVHEKLDNNPYMINSLLGYPVPFN
;
A
#
# COMPACT_ATOMS: atom_id res chain seq x y z
N GLU A 1 -11.13 -17.77 -10.89
CA GLU A 1 -9.81 -17.67 -10.21
C GLU A 1 -9.07 -16.36 -10.47
N ARG A 2 -8.80 -15.98 -11.72
CA ARG A 2 -8.07 -14.73 -12.05
C ARG A 2 -8.64 -13.46 -11.39
N LEU A 3 -9.96 -13.26 -11.39
CA LEU A 3 -10.57 -12.07 -10.79
C LEU A 3 -10.30 -11.95 -9.29
N ARG A 4 -10.36 -13.06 -8.54
CA ARG A 4 -10.08 -13.07 -7.11
C ARG A 4 -8.61 -12.73 -6.83
N TYR A 5 -7.69 -13.26 -7.62
CA TYR A 5 -6.27 -12.93 -7.52
C TYR A 5 -6.00 -11.45 -7.77
N VAL A 6 -6.60 -10.89 -8.83
CA VAL A 6 -6.44 -9.48 -9.19
C VAL A 6 -7.04 -8.56 -8.13
N GLU A 7 -8.24 -8.87 -7.63
CA GLU A 7 -8.88 -8.14 -6.53
C GLU A 7 -8.00 -8.11 -5.29
N LEU A 8 -7.45 -9.26 -4.91
CA LEU A 8 -6.61 -9.42 -3.74
C LEU A 8 -5.28 -8.67 -3.89
N LYS A 9 -4.65 -8.71 -5.07
CA LYS A 9 -3.44 -7.93 -5.38
C LYS A 9 -3.70 -6.43 -5.26
N HIS A 10 -4.77 -5.91 -5.85
CA HIS A 10 -5.13 -4.50 -5.72
C HIS A 10 -5.42 -4.14 -4.26
N GLY A 11 -6.12 -5.00 -3.52
CA GLY A 11 -6.39 -4.81 -2.11
C GLY A 11 -5.12 -4.66 -1.29
N ARG A 12 -4.12 -5.54 -1.48
CA ARG A 12 -2.81 -5.47 -0.82
C ARG A 12 -2.07 -4.16 -1.11
N ILE A 13 -2.06 -3.73 -2.38
CA ILE A 13 -1.45 -2.46 -2.78
C ILE A 13 -2.14 -1.29 -2.06
N CYS A 14 -3.48 -1.25 -2.08
CA CYS A 14 -4.23 -0.16 -1.46
C CYS A 14 -4.09 -0.12 0.07
N MET A 15 -4.02 -1.28 0.75
CA MET A 15 -3.78 -1.32 2.20
C MET A 15 -2.44 -0.69 2.57
N LEU A 16 -1.38 -1.02 1.82
CA LEU A 16 -0.04 -0.42 2.02
C LEU A 16 -0.02 1.07 1.63
N ALA A 17 -0.74 1.47 0.58
CA ALA A 17 -0.84 2.86 0.17
C ALA A 17 -1.51 3.73 1.25
N VAL A 18 -2.59 3.24 1.87
CA VAL A 18 -3.26 3.94 2.98
C VAL A 18 -2.31 4.09 4.17
N LEU A 19 -1.59 3.02 4.54
CA LEU A 19 -0.60 3.09 5.63
C LEU A 19 0.49 4.12 5.33
N GLY A 20 1.10 4.06 4.13
CA GLY A 20 2.14 5.01 3.72
C GLY A 20 1.66 6.46 3.69
N HIS A 21 0.44 6.68 3.21
CA HIS A 21 -0.16 8.02 3.16
C HIS A 21 -0.41 8.58 4.57
N ILE A 22 -0.96 7.78 5.49
CA ILE A 22 -1.20 8.21 6.88
C ILE A 22 0.12 8.53 7.59
N VAL A 23 1.14 7.67 7.46
CA VAL A 23 2.44 7.86 8.12
C VAL A 23 3.11 9.16 7.64
N THR A 24 3.10 9.42 6.33
CA THR A 24 3.71 10.62 5.76
C THR A 24 2.92 11.90 6.07
N ALA A 25 1.58 11.83 6.07
CA ALA A 25 0.73 12.95 6.48
C ALA A 25 0.81 13.26 7.98
N ALA A 26 1.10 12.25 8.82
CA ALA A 26 1.37 12.46 10.24
C ALA A 26 2.74 13.12 10.53
N GLY A 27 3.54 13.39 9.48
CA GLY A 27 4.85 14.03 9.61
C GLY A 27 5.98 13.08 10.00
N ILE A 28 5.75 11.76 10.00
CA ILE A 28 6.79 10.76 10.28
C ILE A 28 7.65 10.61 9.02
N ARG A 29 8.87 11.16 9.06
CA ARG A 29 9.83 11.16 7.95
C ARG A 29 11.12 10.46 8.36
N LEU A 30 11.79 9.85 7.38
CA LEU A 30 13.12 9.31 7.59
C LEU A 30 14.13 10.46 7.77
N PRO A 31 15.17 10.29 8.60
CA PRO A 31 16.24 11.27 8.67
C PRO A 31 17.10 11.24 7.40
N GLY A 32 17.66 12.39 7.02
CA GLY A 32 18.60 12.51 5.91
C GLY A 32 17.97 13.00 4.60
N GLU A 33 18.69 12.78 3.50
CA GLU A 33 18.36 13.26 2.16
C GLU A 33 17.97 12.12 1.23
N ILE A 34 16.90 12.31 0.45
CA ILE A 34 16.47 11.37 -0.60
C ILE A 34 17.36 11.48 -1.84
N SER A 35 17.82 12.69 -2.14
CA SER A 35 18.81 13.00 -3.16
C SER A 35 19.64 14.18 -2.70
N PHE A 36 20.83 14.38 -3.29
CA PHE A 36 21.74 15.45 -2.89
C PHE A 36 21.02 16.82 -2.83
N GLY A 37 20.89 17.38 -1.64
CA GLY A 37 20.20 18.65 -1.37
C GLY A 37 18.67 18.60 -1.26
N LEU A 38 18.07 17.41 -1.17
CA LEU A 38 16.63 17.23 -0.92
C LEU A 38 16.41 16.34 0.33
N PRO A 39 16.13 16.94 1.49
CA PRO A 39 15.74 16.21 2.71
C PRO A 39 14.41 15.46 2.54
N PHE A 40 14.27 14.31 3.21
CA PHE A 40 12.97 13.59 3.29
C PHE A 40 11.89 14.42 3.99
N ALA A 41 12.27 15.35 4.85
CA ALA A 41 11.37 16.27 5.54
C ALA A 41 10.69 17.26 4.58
N ASP A 42 11.36 17.61 3.47
CA ASP A 42 10.89 18.61 2.51
C ASP A 42 10.02 18.00 1.40
N VAL A 43 9.90 16.66 1.38
CA VAL A 43 9.02 15.97 0.44
C VAL A 43 7.57 16.06 0.94
N PRO A 44 6.64 16.69 0.19
CA PRO A 44 5.24 16.80 0.59
C PRO A 44 4.58 15.43 0.72
N ALA A 45 3.43 15.37 1.41
CA ALA A 45 2.59 14.18 1.43
C ALA A 45 1.68 14.12 0.19
N GLY A 46 1.19 12.93 -0.15
CA GLY A 46 0.25 12.72 -1.25
C GLY A 46 0.87 12.79 -2.65
N LEU A 47 0.04 13.20 -3.62
CA LEU A 47 0.38 13.24 -5.05
C LEU A 47 1.52 14.22 -5.35
N LYS A 48 1.64 15.33 -4.61
CA LYS A 48 2.74 16.29 -4.79
C LYS A 48 4.12 15.66 -4.56
N ALA A 49 4.20 14.58 -3.79
CA ALA A 49 5.46 13.86 -3.58
C ALA A 49 6.06 13.37 -4.92
N LEU A 50 5.22 12.95 -5.87
CA LEU A 50 5.65 12.44 -7.17
C LEU A 50 6.28 13.53 -8.06
N GLU A 51 5.99 14.81 -7.79
CA GLU A 51 6.55 15.94 -8.53
C GLU A 51 7.91 16.37 -7.97
N VAL A 52 8.13 16.18 -6.67
CA VAL A 52 9.35 16.58 -5.97
C VAL A 52 10.43 15.50 -6.03
N VAL A 53 10.04 14.22 -6.02
CA VAL A 53 10.99 13.11 -6.08
C VAL A 53 11.67 13.06 -7.47
N PRO A 54 13.01 12.96 -7.54
CA PRO A 54 13.72 12.88 -8.81
C PRO A 54 13.24 11.72 -9.69
N ALA A 55 13.12 11.96 -11.00
CA ALA A 55 12.67 10.96 -11.97
C ALA A 55 13.50 9.67 -11.94
N ALA A 56 14.82 9.77 -11.71
CA ALA A 56 15.69 8.61 -11.55
C ALA A 56 15.33 7.76 -10.31
N GLY A 57 14.94 8.40 -9.20
CA GLY A 57 14.47 7.72 -7.99
C GLY A 57 13.13 7.02 -8.23
N LEU A 58 12.20 7.68 -8.91
CA LEU A 58 10.93 7.04 -9.32
C LEU A 58 11.18 5.84 -10.24
N ALA A 59 12.09 5.95 -11.21
CA ALA A 59 12.45 4.86 -12.10
C ALA A 59 13.05 3.67 -11.34
N GLN A 60 13.87 3.91 -10.31
CA GLN A 60 14.41 2.85 -9.44
C GLN A 60 13.29 2.14 -8.67
N ILE A 61 12.32 2.88 -8.11
CA ILE A 61 11.17 2.29 -7.42
C ILE A 61 10.35 1.42 -8.38
N VAL A 62 10.03 1.93 -9.56
CA VAL A 62 9.26 1.19 -10.58
C VAL A 62 10.01 -0.06 -11.03
N ALA A 63 11.32 0.04 -11.29
CA ALA A 63 12.14 -1.11 -11.67
C ALA A 63 12.21 -2.16 -10.55
N PHE A 64 12.34 -1.73 -9.30
CA PHE A 64 12.37 -2.62 -8.15
C PHE A 64 11.03 -3.34 -7.95
N VAL A 65 9.92 -2.62 -7.99
CA VAL A 65 8.57 -3.22 -7.91
C VAL A 65 8.33 -4.17 -9.08
N GLY A 66 8.72 -3.78 -10.30
CA GLY A 66 8.64 -4.64 -11.48
C GLY A 66 9.45 -5.93 -11.33
N PHE A 67 10.67 -5.86 -10.78
CA PHE A 67 11.47 -7.04 -10.47
C PHE A 67 10.79 -7.95 -9.45
N LEU A 68 10.25 -7.38 -8.36
CA LEU A 68 9.51 -8.15 -7.35
C LEU A 68 8.31 -8.87 -7.97
N GLU A 69 7.54 -8.21 -8.81
CA GLU A 69 6.36 -8.81 -9.45
C GLU A 69 6.69 -9.93 -10.45
N LEU A 70 7.82 -9.81 -11.17
CA LEU A 70 8.21 -10.79 -12.18
C LEU A 70 8.83 -12.05 -11.59
N PHE A 71 9.59 -11.92 -10.51
CA PHE A 71 10.45 -13.01 -10.00
C PHE A 71 10.10 -13.50 -8.59
N VAL A 72 9.59 -12.63 -7.71
CA VAL A 72 9.42 -12.96 -6.28
C VAL A 72 7.96 -13.17 -5.90
N MET A 73 7.07 -12.28 -6.34
CA MET A 73 5.63 -12.29 -6.02
C MET A 73 4.85 -13.22 -6.94
N LYS A 74 5.33 -14.46 -7.04
CA LYS A 74 4.72 -15.51 -7.85
C LYS A 74 4.78 -16.83 -7.08
N ASP A 75 3.76 -17.66 -7.29
CA ASP A 75 3.83 -19.07 -6.96
C ASP A 75 4.73 -19.77 -7.99
N VAL A 76 5.95 -20.09 -7.58
CA VAL A 76 6.98 -20.72 -8.41
C VAL A 76 6.93 -22.24 -8.25
N THR A 77 6.49 -22.73 -7.09
CA THR A 77 6.42 -24.18 -6.80
C THR A 77 5.11 -24.81 -7.26
N GLY A 78 4.06 -24.01 -7.45
CA GLY A 78 2.71 -24.49 -7.78
C GLY A 78 2.00 -25.11 -6.59
N GLU A 79 2.52 -24.89 -5.38
CA GLU A 79 2.02 -25.43 -4.12
C GLU A 79 1.09 -24.45 -3.39
N GLY A 80 0.74 -23.31 -4.00
CA GLY A 80 -0.15 -22.35 -3.39
C GLY A 80 -1.53 -22.94 -3.08
N GLU A 81 -1.93 -22.91 -1.81
CA GLU A 81 -3.23 -23.44 -1.36
C GLU A 81 -4.42 -22.63 -1.90
N PHE A 82 -4.19 -21.36 -2.23
CA PHE A 82 -5.20 -20.45 -2.75
C PHE A 82 -4.60 -19.33 -3.61
N PRO A 83 -5.41 -18.68 -4.47
CA PRO A 83 -4.93 -17.56 -5.28
C PRO A 83 -4.41 -16.41 -4.42
N GLY A 84 -3.11 -16.11 -4.54
CA GLY A 84 -2.44 -15.06 -3.75
C GLY A 84 -1.55 -15.61 -2.62
N ASP A 85 -1.42 -16.93 -2.51
CA ASP A 85 -0.41 -17.58 -1.69
C ASP A 85 0.95 -17.62 -2.41
N PHE A 86 1.94 -16.93 -1.85
CA PHE A 86 3.32 -16.92 -2.36
C PHE A 86 4.32 -17.47 -1.33
N ARG A 87 3.84 -18.25 -0.34
CA ARG A 87 4.72 -18.90 0.64
C ARG A 87 5.62 -19.94 -0.01
N ASN A 88 5.27 -20.43 -1.21
CA ASN A 88 6.06 -21.34 -2.04
C ASN A 88 6.52 -22.60 -1.28
N GLY A 89 5.73 -23.06 -0.30
CA GLY A 89 6.06 -24.21 0.55
C GLY A 89 7.35 -24.08 1.39
N TYR A 90 8.06 -22.94 1.30
CA TYR A 90 9.40 -22.77 1.84
C TYR A 90 9.40 -22.18 3.25
N ILE A 91 8.40 -21.35 3.58
CA ILE A 91 8.30 -20.69 4.87
C ILE A 91 6.86 -20.76 5.37
N ASP A 92 6.65 -21.53 6.44
CA ASP A 92 5.42 -21.46 7.21
C ASP A 92 5.56 -20.40 8.30
N PHE A 93 4.82 -19.29 8.16
CA PHE A 93 4.72 -18.25 9.20
C PHE A 93 3.72 -18.64 10.31
N GLY A 94 3.64 -19.94 10.63
CA GLY A 94 2.67 -20.51 11.56
C GLY A 94 1.26 -20.63 10.99
N TRP A 95 1.10 -20.60 9.67
CA TRP A 95 -0.16 -20.82 8.98
C TRP A 95 -0.73 -22.21 9.27
N ASP A 96 0.14 -23.22 9.34
CA ASP A 96 -0.29 -24.61 9.54
C ASP A 96 -0.80 -24.87 10.97
N ASN A 97 -0.51 -23.96 11.90
CA ASN A 97 -1.01 -24.02 13.28
C ASN A 97 -2.44 -23.49 13.42
N PHE A 98 -3.00 -22.83 12.40
CA PHE A 98 -4.39 -22.36 12.44
C PHE A 98 -5.37 -23.46 12.04
N ASP A 99 -6.54 -23.46 12.68
CA ASP A 99 -7.68 -24.25 12.21
C ASP A 99 -8.28 -23.67 10.91
N ASP A 100 -9.05 -24.47 10.20
CA ASP A 100 -9.61 -24.10 8.90
C ASP A 100 -10.55 -22.89 9.01
N GLU A 101 -11.27 -22.76 10.13
CA GLU A 101 -12.15 -21.62 10.41
C GLU A 101 -11.35 -20.32 10.56
N THR A 102 -10.24 -20.33 11.31
CA THR A 102 -9.38 -19.15 11.44
C THR A 102 -8.71 -18.81 10.11
N LYS A 103 -8.26 -19.81 9.33
CA LYS A 103 -7.69 -19.58 8.01
C LYS A 103 -8.68 -18.88 7.08
N GLU A 104 -9.94 -19.33 7.05
CA GLU A 104 -10.99 -18.69 6.28
C GLU A 104 -11.29 -17.27 6.80
N GLN A 105 -11.42 -17.11 8.12
CA GLN A 105 -11.70 -15.82 8.74
C GLN A 105 -10.62 -14.78 8.40
N LYS A 106 -9.33 -15.13 8.52
CA LYS A 106 -8.21 -14.22 8.25
C LYS A 106 -8.16 -13.80 6.78
N ARG A 107 -8.42 -14.74 5.86
CA ARG A 107 -8.49 -14.45 4.40
C ARG A 107 -9.67 -13.52 4.09
N ASN A 108 -10.81 -13.72 4.74
CA ASN A 108 -11.97 -12.84 4.58
C ASN A 108 -11.70 -11.43 5.15
N ILE A 109 -10.99 -11.32 6.28
CA ILE A 109 -10.54 -10.04 6.83
C ILE A 109 -9.62 -9.32 5.85
N GLU A 110 -8.59 -10.01 5.32
CA GLU A 110 -7.67 -9.44 4.33
C GLU A 110 -8.43 -8.90 3.11
N LEU A 111 -9.38 -9.67 2.57
CA LEU A 111 -10.17 -9.27 1.42
C LEU A 111 -11.02 -8.03 1.71
N ASN A 112 -11.71 -8.00 2.85
CA ASN A 112 -12.58 -6.89 3.21
C ASN A 112 -11.76 -5.62 3.52
N GLN A 113 -10.60 -5.75 4.16
CA GLN A 113 -9.68 -4.63 4.35
C GLN A 113 -9.13 -4.12 3.02
N GLY A 114 -8.80 -5.01 2.09
CA GLY A 114 -8.39 -4.64 0.73
C GLY A 114 -9.47 -3.84 -0.01
N ARG A 115 -10.73 -4.28 0.06
CA ARG A 115 -11.87 -3.56 -0.55
C ARG A 115 -12.11 -2.20 0.08
N ALA A 116 -12.05 -2.10 1.41
CA ALA A 116 -12.18 -0.82 2.10
C ALA A 116 -11.03 0.12 1.74
N ALA A 117 -9.80 -0.37 1.69
CA ALA A 117 -8.63 0.42 1.35
C ALA A 117 -8.64 0.92 -0.11
N GLN A 118 -9.19 0.16 -1.06
CA GLN A 118 -9.38 0.61 -2.44
C GLN A 118 -10.28 1.85 -2.51
N MET A 119 -11.40 1.83 -1.79
CA MET A 119 -12.30 2.99 -1.70
C MET A 119 -11.64 4.15 -0.94
N GLY A 120 -10.89 3.84 0.11
CA GLY A 120 -10.15 4.82 0.90
C GLY A 120 -9.11 5.58 0.09
N ILE A 121 -8.22 4.89 -0.63
CA ILE A 121 -7.18 5.56 -1.41
C ILE A 121 -7.75 6.36 -2.59
N LEU A 122 -8.83 5.87 -3.21
CA LEU A 122 -9.52 6.62 -4.25
C LEU A 122 -10.08 7.93 -3.69
N ALA A 123 -10.72 7.90 -2.52
CA ALA A 123 -11.19 9.10 -1.85
C ALA A 123 -10.04 10.06 -1.52
N LEU A 124 -8.95 9.55 -0.94
CA LEU A 124 -7.76 10.37 -0.62
C LEU A 124 -7.23 11.09 -1.87
N MET A 125 -7.04 10.39 -2.99
CA MET A 125 -6.52 10.99 -4.23
C MET A 125 -7.48 12.04 -4.82
N VAL A 126 -8.78 11.76 -4.84
CA VAL A 126 -9.78 12.66 -5.42
C VAL A 126 -9.91 13.94 -4.58
N HIS A 127 -9.97 13.82 -3.25
CA HIS A 127 -10.08 14.96 -2.36
C HIS A 127 -8.77 15.75 -2.20
N GLU A 128 -7.62 15.09 -2.35
CA GLU A 128 -6.37 15.83 -2.54
C GLU A 128 -6.43 16.70 -3.81
N LYS A 129 -6.95 16.15 -4.92
CA LYS A 129 -6.95 16.88 -6.20
C LYS A 129 -8.01 17.99 -6.29
N LEU A 130 -9.17 17.80 -5.68
CA LEU A 130 -10.29 18.76 -5.75
C LEU A 130 -10.10 19.95 -4.82
N ASP A 131 -9.80 19.69 -3.55
CA ASP A 131 -9.79 20.71 -2.49
C ASP A 131 -8.55 20.65 -1.59
N ASN A 132 -7.53 19.87 -1.95
CA ASN A 132 -6.30 19.67 -1.16
C ASN A 132 -6.61 19.20 0.28
N ASN A 133 -7.71 18.44 0.46
CA ASN A 133 -8.19 17.97 1.75
C ASN A 133 -8.48 16.45 1.73
N PRO A 134 -7.44 15.60 1.62
CA PRO A 134 -7.62 14.15 1.60
C PRO A 134 -8.33 13.62 2.86
N TYR A 135 -8.16 14.29 4.01
CA TYR A 135 -8.80 13.93 5.28
C TYR A 135 -10.12 14.66 5.50
N MET A 136 -10.97 14.66 4.48
CA MET A 136 -12.29 15.30 4.45
C MET A 136 -13.16 14.96 5.66
N ILE A 137 -13.14 13.71 6.14
CA ILE A 137 -13.95 13.27 7.29
C ILE A 137 -13.52 14.00 8.56
N ASN A 138 -12.21 14.18 8.76
CA ASN A 138 -11.70 14.88 9.93
C ASN A 138 -12.12 16.35 9.90
N SER A 139 -12.07 16.97 8.71
CA SER A 139 -12.55 18.34 8.51
C SER A 139 -14.04 18.49 8.81
N LEU A 140 -14.89 17.54 8.39
CA LEU A 140 -16.32 17.53 8.70
C LEU A 140 -16.61 17.40 10.21
N LEU A 141 -15.77 16.66 10.93
CA LEU A 141 -15.89 16.48 12.38
C LEU A 141 -15.21 17.59 13.20
N GLY A 142 -14.70 18.64 12.55
CA GLY A 142 -14.08 19.79 13.22
C GLY A 142 -12.59 19.62 13.57
N TYR A 143 -11.92 18.62 13.02
CA TYR A 143 -10.49 18.34 13.22
C TYR A 143 -9.74 18.40 11.88
N PRO A 144 -9.70 19.55 11.19
CA PRO A 144 -9.00 19.65 9.90
C PRO A 144 -7.51 19.29 10.06
N VAL A 145 -7.01 18.47 9.14
CA VAL A 145 -5.59 18.10 9.10
C VAL A 145 -4.88 19.05 8.14
N PRO A 146 -3.86 19.81 8.57
CA PRO A 146 -3.07 20.61 7.66
C PRO A 146 -2.34 19.68 6.68
N PHE A 147 -2.62 19.84 5.39
CA PHE A 147 -2.09 18.97 4.34
C PHE A 147 -1.35 19.79 3.28
N ASN A 148 -0.02 19.68 3.29
CA ASN A 148 0.94 20.43 2.46
C ASN A 148 0.81 21.95 2.58
#